data_AF-A0A3R6DK45-F1
#
_entry.id   AF-A0A3R6DK45-F1
#
_cell.length_a   1.000
_cell.length_b   1.000
_cell.length_c   1.000
_cell.angle_alpha   90.00
_cell.angle_beta   90.00
_cell.angle_gamma   90.00
#
_symmetry.space_group_name_H-M   'P 1'
#
loop_
_entity.id
_entity.type
_entity.pdbx_description
1 polymer ?
#
loop_
_entity_poly.entity_id
_entity_poly.type
_entity_poly.pdbx_seq_one_letter_code
_entity_poly.pdbx_strand_id
1 'polypeptide(L)'
;MKTCKDAAKEKRPLPVGVSDYVRAQAEYYYVDKTLLIKEFLDRKPLVSLFTRPRRFGKTLNMDMLRVFFEISDEDTSIYFKEKAIWKCGQEYTRQQGNNSSVYVSDNEFIICPIVDEDRDNYVELHRQIEHTLFLNEHCKDMMWEQVLEGEDKVFSVFEINGDYCGSLELQNPDSDTPEIGIDLFENKRNKGIAPKVVKLLAKRCYKDRKVDYFLIRRTEFISQAIYLDFPT
;
A
#
# COMPACT_ATOMS: atom_id res chain seq x y z
N MET A 1 55.35 19.81 6.51
CA MET A 1 54.30 20.82 6.26
C MET A 1 54.09 20.88 4.75
N LYS A 2 53.08 20.17 4.22
CA LYS A 2 52.74 20.17 2.79
C LYS A 2 51.52 21.07 2.59
N THR A 3 51.67 22.05 1.72
CA THR A 3 50.73 23.15 1.47
C THR A 3 49.56 22.71 0.60
N CYS A 4 48.43 23.36 0.85
CA CYS A 4 47.15 23.22 0.17
C CYS A 4 47.26 23.60 -1.32
N LYS A 5 47.09 22.63 -2.22
CA LYS A 5 46.47 22.78 -3.55
C LYS A 5 46.26 21.40 -4.15
N ASP A 6 45.15 21.25 -4.85
CA ASP A 6 44.75 20.09 -5.66
C ASP A 6 43.88 19.03 -4.96
N ALA A 7 42.79 19.47 -4.33
CA ALA A 7 41.54 18.71 -4.32
C ALA A 7 40.59 19.30 -5.36
N ALA A 8 40.97 19.23 -6.64
CA ALA A 8 40.03 19.49 -7.73
C ALA A 8 38.98 18.38 -7.69
N LYS A 9 37.89 18.62 -6.96
CA LYS A 9 36.69 17.77 -6.93
C LYS A 9 36.29 17.53 -8.38
N GLU A 10 36.45 16.29 -8.87
CA GLU A 10 36.06 15.91 -10.23
C GLU A 10 34.67 16.47 -10.53
N LYS A 11 34.57 17.28 -11.58
CA LYS A 11 33.30 17.86 -12.00
C LYS A 11 32.45 16.74 -12.60
N ARG A 12 31.50 16.22 -11.82
CA ARG A 12 30.55 15.22 -12.30
C ARG A 12 29.75 15.77 -13.50
N PRO A 13 29.48 14.96 -14.53
CA PRO A 13 28.72 15.39 -15.70
C PRO A 13 27.27 15.70 -15.34
N LEU A 14 26.62 16.58 -16.12
CA LEU A 14 25.18 16.82 -15.98
C LEU A 14 24.37 15.59 -16.43
N PRO A 15 23.25 15.25 -15.79
CA PRO A 15 22.41 14.09 -16.12
C PRO A 15 21.53 14.36 -17.36
N VAL A 16 22.14 14.78 -18.47
CA VAL A 16 21.41 15.08 -19.72
C VAL A 16 21.01 13.77 -20.38
N GLY A 17 19.70 13.53 -20.51
CA GLY A 17 19.17 12.31 -21.11
C GLY A 17 19.14 11.10 -20.17
N VAL A 18 19.57 11.26 -18.91
CA VAL A 18 19.46 10.22 -17.88
C VAL A 18 18.07 10.27 -17.27
N SER A 19 17.40 9.11 -17.22
CA SER A 19 16.06 8.96 -16.64
C SER A 19 16.03 8.12 -15.36
N ASP A 20 17.11 7.42 -15.04
CA ASP A 20 17.24 6.59 -13.84
C ASP A 20 17.69 7.46 -12.66
N TYR A 21 16.85 7.56 -11.64
CA TYR A 21 17.09 8.38 -10.46
C TYR A 21 18.27 7.89 -9.64
N VAL A 22 18.35 6.57 -9.37
CA VAL A 22 19.39 5.96 -8.55
C VAL A 22 20.76 6.18 -9.16
N ARG A 23 20.87 5.95 -10.47
CA ARG A 23 22.10 6.19 -11.22
C ARG A 23 22.44 7.67 -11.32
N ALA A 24 21.45 8.53 -11.58
CA ALA A 24 21.66 9.97 -11.68
C ALA A 24 22.27 10.56 -10.41
N GLN A 25 21.78 10.16 -9.23
CA GLN A 25 22.33 10.68 -7.97
C GLN A 25 23.72 10.15 -7.63
N ALA A 26 24.06 8.94 -8.09
CA ALA A 26 25.35 8.32 -7.81
C ALA A 26 26.46 8.84 -8.73
N GLU A 27 26.19 8.89 -10.04
CA GLU A 27 27.21 9.10 -11.08
C GLU A 27 27.28 10.54 -11.60
N TYR A 28 26.22 11.35 -11.43
CA TYR A 28 26.10 12.65 -12.08
C TYR A 28 26.05 13.81 -11.08
N TYR A 29 26.15 15.03 -11.61
CA TYR A 29 25.81 16.26 -10.89
C TYR A 29 24.29 16.35 -10.75
N TYR A 30 23.75 15.74 -9.71
CA TYR A 30 22.33 15.74 -9.40
C TYR A 30 21.97 16.88 -8.44
N VAL A 31 20.96 17.68 -8.80
CA VAL A 31 20.36 18.66 -7.91
C VAL A 31 19.20 18.00 -7.19
N ASP A 32 19.22 18.05 -5.86
CA ASP A 32 18.16 17.47 -5.02
C ASP A 32 16.80 18.15 -5.29
N LYS A 33 15.84 17.36 -5.75
CA LYS A 33 14.45 17.77 -6.01
C LYS A 33 13.46 16.96 -5.19
N THR A 34 13.91 16.27 -4.16
CA THR A 34 13.07 15.36 -3.37
C THR A 34 11.95 16.08 -2.60
N LEU A 35 12.02 17.40 -2.41
CA LEU A 35 10.89 18.18 -1.89
C LEU A 35 9.64 18.13 -2.80
N LEU A 36 9.78 17.72 -4.06
CA LEU A 36 8.63 17.39 -4.91
C LEU A 36 7.72 16.33 -4.28
N ILE A 37 8.29 15.36 -3.56
CA ILE A 37 7.54 14.31 -2.86
C ILE A 37 6.69 14.93 -1.74
N LYS A 38 7.27 15.85 -0.96
CA LYS A 38 6.54 16.60 0.06
C LYS A 38 5.38 17.38 -0.54
N GLU A 39 5.63 18.16 -1.59
CA GLU A 39 4.58 18.93 -2.27
C GLU A 39 3.48 18.03 -2.84
N PHE A 40 3.85 16.85 -3.33
CA PHE A 40 2.91 15.86 -3.83
C PHE A 40 2.01 15.31 -2.71
N LEU A 41 2.60 14.90 -1.59
CA LEU A 41 1.88 14.37 -0.43
C LEU A 41 0.97 15.43 0.22
N ASP A 42 1.46 16.67 0.36
CA ASP A 42 0.72 17.77 0.98
C ASP A 42 -0.54 18.16 0.18
N ARG A 43 -0.47 18.08 -1.15
CA ARG A 43 -1.55 18.54 -2.04
C ARG A 43 -2.71 17.56 -2.18
N LYS A 44 -2.52 16.28 -1.83
CA LYS A 44 -3.49 15.17 -2.05
C LYS A 44 -4.28 15.30 -3.38
N PRO A 45 -3.60 15.45 -4.53
CA PRO A 45 -4.30 15.77 -5.78
C PRO A 45 -5.10 14.58 -6.30
N LEU A 46 -6.40 14.79 -6.58
CA LEU A 46 -7.27 13.79 -7.25
C LEU A 46 -6.72 13.35 -8.62
N VAL A 47 -6.08 14.27 -9.35
CA VAL A 47 -5.34 13.99 -10.59
C VAL A 47 -4.10 14.89 -10.63
N SER A 48 -2.92 14.30 -10.79
CA SER A 48 -1.67 15.05 -10.99
C SER A 48 -1.30 15.15 -12.47
N LEU A 49 -1.51 16.32 -13.09
CA LEU A 49 -1.10 16.57 -14.47
C LEU A 49 0.35 17.07 -14.55
N PHE A 50 1.27 16.19 -14.94
CA PHE A 50 2.63 16.58 -15.31
C PHE A 50 2.68 16.95 -16.79
N THR A 51 2.58 18.24 -17.12
CA THR A 51 2.74 18.72 -18.51
C THR A 51 4.09 18.27 -19.08
N ARG A 52 4.24 17.98 -20.38
CA ARG A 52 5.45 17.34 -20.96
C ARG A 52 6.40 18.26 -21.80
N PRO A 53 6.90 19.39 -21.30
CA PRO A 53 8.08 20.05 -21.87
C PRO A 53 9.30 19.11 -21.98
N ARG A 54 9.91 19.02 -23.17
CA ARG A 54 11.02 18.12 -23.48
C ARG A 54 12.30 18.54 -22.73
N ARG A 55 13.07 17.58 -22.20
CA ARG A 55 14.41 17.75 -21.55
C ARG A 55 14.45 18.44 -20.17
N PHE A 56 13.32 18.71 -19.53
CA PHE A 56 13.26 19.34 -18.20
C PHE A 56 13.32 18.35 -17.01
N GLY A 57 13.98 17.21 -17.17
CA GLY A 57 14.16 16.24 -16.07
C GLY A 57 12.87 15.63 -15.52
N LYS A 58 11.75 15.71 -16.25
CA LYS A 58 10.44 15.18 -15.82
C LYS A 58 10.48 13.66 -15.68
N THR A 59 11.09 12.95 -16.63
CA THR A 59 11.24 11.49 -16.55
C THR A 59 12.06 11.09 -15.33
N LEU A 60 13.15 11.81 -15.04
CA LEU A 60 13.95 11.58 -13.85
C LEU A 60 13.17 11.83 -12.54
N ASN A 61 12.32 12.86 -12.51
CA ASN A 61 11.46 13.11 -11.36
C ASN A 61 10.36 12.05 -11.20
N MET A 62 9.79 11.55 -12.29
CA MET A 62 8.82 10.44 -12.25
C MET A 62 9.48 9.16 -11.76
N ASP A 63 10.71 8.88 -12.19
CA ASP A 63 11.49 7.76 -11.70
C ASP A 63 11.87 7.92 -10.22
N MET A 64 12.22 9.13 -9.76
CA MET A 64 12.40 9.44 -8.34
C MET A 64 11.14 9.16 -7.52
N LEU A 65 9.97 9.61 -7.98
CA LEU A 65 8.69 9.35 -7.31
C LEU A 65 8.39 7.84 -7.28
N ARG A 66 8.64 7.14 -8.39
CA ARG A 66 8.55 5.67 -8.43
C ARG A 66 9.45 5.06 -7.38
N VAL A 67 10.75 5.34 -7.37
CA VAL A 67 11.72 4.78 -6.40
C VAL A 67 11.34 5.11 -4.95
N PHE A 68 10.69 6.25 -4.70
CA PHE A 68 10.21 6.61 -3.37
C PHE A 68 8.96 5.80 -2.94
N PHE A 69 7.97 5.61 -3.83
CA PHE A 69 6.70 4.97 -3.49
C PHE A 69 6.64 3.47 -3.84
N GLU A 70 7.60 2.95 -4.59
CA GLU A 70 7.64 1.56 -5.05
C GLU A 70 7.80 0.62 -3.86
N ILE A 71 6.88 -0.35 -3.77
CA ILE A 71 6.98 -1.47 -2.85
C ILE A 71 8.06 -2.40 -3.41
N SER A 72 9.16 -2.53 -2.70
CA SER A 72 10.30 -3.38 -3.08
C SER A 72 10.73 -4.23 -1.89
N ASP A 73 11.23 -5.44 -2.16
CA ASP A 73 11.89 -6.29 -1.16
C ASP A 73 13.26 -5.70 -0.73
N GLU A 74 13.79 -4.73 -1.49
CA GLU A 74 15.06 -4.04 -1.23
C GLU A 74 14.84 -2.73 -0.44
N ASP A 75 15.78 -2.40 0.46
CA ASP A 75 15.73 -1.13 1.22
C ASP A 75 16.06 0.09 0.33
N THR A 76 15.03 0.70 -0.26
CA THR A 76 15.17 1.91 -1.08
C THR A 76 15.42 3.18 -0.24
N SER A 77 15.29 3.13 1.10
CA SER A 77 15.49 4.31 1.96
C SER A 77 16.90 4.89 1.87
N ILE A 78 17.87 4.05 1.51
CA ILE A 78 19.26 4.44 1.27
C ILE A 78 19.40 5.58 0.26
N TYR A 79 18.48 5.67 -0.70
CA TYR A 79 18.50 6.68 -1.75
C TYR A 79 18.03 8.07 -1.27
N PHE A 80 17.33 8.13 -0.14
CA PHE A 80 16.70 9.36 0.36
C PHE A 80 17.26 9.85 1.70
N LYS A 81 17.93 9.00 2.49
CA LYS A 81 18.47 9.33 3.83
C LYS A 81 19.24 10.65 3.92
N GLU A 82 19.97 11.03 2.88
CA GLU A 82 20.77 12.26 2.85
C GLU A 82 20.07 13.44 2.15
N LYS A 83 18.85 13.25 1.64
CA LYS A 83 18.10 14.22 0.83
C LYS A 83 17.20 15.12 1.67
N ALA A 84 16.72 16.19 1.06
CA ALA A 84 15.86 17.18 1.70
C ALA A 84 14.57 16.56 2.25
N ILE A 85 13.93 15.65 1.52
CA ILE A 85 12.70 14.97 1.97
C ILE A 85 12.87 14.25 3.31
N TRP A 86 14.05 13.67 3.56
CA TRP A 86 14.32 12.92 4.79
C TRP A 86 14.42 13.82 6.03
N LYS A 87 14.77 15.08 5.81
CA LYS A 87 14.85 16.11 6.85
C LYS A 87 13.49 16.73 7.17
N CYS A 88 12.45 16.46 6.35
CA CYS A 88 11.11 17.00 6.57
C CYS A 88 10.35 16.31 7.70
N GLY A 89 10.84 15.18 8.21
CA GLY A 89 10.27 14.51 9.39
C GLY A 89 9.65 13.15 9.09
N GLN A 90 9.28 12.44 10.16
CA GLN A 90 8.78 11.06 10.07
C GLN A 90 7.50 10.95 9.24
N GLU A 91 6.66 11.99 9.22
CA GLU A 91 5.41 12.05 8.46
C GLU A 91 5.59 11.76 6.97
N TYR A 92 6.70 12.21 6.36
CA TYR A 92 7.02 11.92 4.94
C TYR A 92 7.82 10.64 4.79
N THR A 93 8.81 10.39 5.66
CA THR A 93 9.67 9.20 5.50
C THR A 93 8.92 7.89 5.67
N ARG A 94 7.83 7.87 6.45
CA ARG A 94 6.93 6.71 6.59
C ARG A 94 6.11 6.42 5.35
N GLN A 95 6.01 7.35 4.40
CA GLN A 95 5.35 7.15 3.10
C GLN A 95 6.29 6.47 2.08
N GLN A 96 7.58 6.31 2.41
CA GLN A 96 8.52 5.67 1.50
C GLN A 96 8.34 4.14 1.49
N GLY A 97 8.28 3.54 0.30
CA GLY A 97 7.95 2.12 0.12
C GLY A 97 6.55 1.77 0.60
N ASN A 98 5.80 2.80 0.98
CA ASN A 98 4.52 2.72 1.62
C ASN A 98 3.54 3.44 0.70
N ASN A 99 2.91 2.68 -0.19
CA ASN A 99 1.47 2.84 -0.19
C ASN A 99 1.03 2.34 1.18
N SER A 100 1.02 3.20 2.21
CA SER A 100 0.45 2.86 3.53
C SER A 100 -0.97 2.32 3.42
N SER A 101 -1.58 2.54 2.26
CA SER A 101 -2.85 2.02 1.81
C SER A 101 -2.83 0.57 1.31
N VAL A 102 -1.73 -0.03 0.80
CA VAL A 102 -1.78 -1.37 0.14
C VAL A 102 -1.01 -2.42 0.97
N TYR A 103 -1.73 -3.40 1.50
CA TYR A 103 -1.20 -4.52 2.28
C TYR A 103 -0.62 -5.65 1.41
N VAL A 104 -1.33 -6.01 0.33
CA VAL A 104 -0.89 -6.99 -0.68
C VAL A 104 -1.64 -6.75 -1.98
N SER A 105 -1.00 -7.01 -3.13
CA SER A 105 -1.65 -6.93 -4.44
C SER A 105 -1.12 -7.98 -5.41
N ASP A 106 -1.86 -8.20 -6.49
CA ASP A 106 -1.43 -8.91 -7.69
C ASP A 106 -1.90 -8.17 -8.97
N ASN A 107 -1.91 -8.85 -10.12
CA ASN A 107 -2.31 -8.25 -11.39
C ASN A 107 -3.82 -7.96 -11.50
N GLU A 108 -4.63 -8.51 -10.60
CA GLU A 108 -6.09 -8.38 -10.62
C GLU A 108 -6.62 -7.56 -9.43
N PHE A 109 -6.04 -7.75 -8.24
CA PHE A 109 -6.58 -7.21 -6.99
C PHE A 109 -5.55 -6.45 -6.15
N ILE A 110 -6.08 -5.51 -5.37
CA ILE A 110 -5.37 -4.73 -4.36
C ILE A 110 -6.11 -4.94 -3.04
N ILE A 111 -5.38 -5.31 -1.99
CA ILE A 111 -5.90 -5.45 -0.62
C ILE A 111 -5.22 -4.40 0.24
N CYS A 112 -6.03 -3.63 0.94
CA CYS A 112 -5.64 -2.44 1.68
C CYS A 112 -6.10 -2.56 3.14
N PRO A 113 -5.35 -2.14 4.16
CA PRO A 113 -5.94 -1.94 5.49
C PRO A 113 -7.10 -0.96 5.35
N ILE A 114 -8.22 -1.23 6.01
CA ILE A 114 -9.39 -0.35 5.91
C ILE A 114 -9.08 1.02 6.51
N VAL A 115 -9.60 2.07 5.89
CA VAL A 115 -9.44 3.46 6.34
C VAL A 115 -10.78 4.17 6.43
N ASP A 116 -10.83 5.34 7.10
CA ASP A 116 -12.07 6.10 7.29
C ASP A 116 -12.76 6.44 5.96
N GLU A 117 -11.99 6.67 4.89
CA GLU A 117 -12.53 6.93 3.55
C GLU A 117 -13.30 5.75 2.94
N ASP A 118 -13.13 4.53 3.44
CA ASP A 118 -13.83 3.33 2.96
C ASP A 118 -15.21 3.14 3.62
N ARG A 119 -15.57 3.97 4.59
CA ARG A 119 -16.76 3.82 5.44
C ARG A 119 -18.05 3.60 4.65
N ASP A 120 -18.31 4.44 3.66
CA ASP A 120 -19.55 4.38 2.88
C ASP A 120 -19.66 3.06 2.10
N ASN A 121 -18.55 2.59 1.54
CA ASN A 121 -18.50 1.31 0.83
C ASN A 121 -18.72 0.14 1.79
N TYR A 122 -18.08 0.17 2.96
CA TYR A 122 -18.20 -0.88 3.98
C TYR A 122 -19.63 -0.98 4.54
N VAL A 123 -20.24 0.17 4.85
CA VAL A 123 -21.63 0.24 5.34
C VAL A 123 -22.60 -0.25 4.28
N GLU A 124 -22.41 0.13 3.01
CA GLU A 124 -23.27 -0.33 1.90
C GLU A 124 -23.10 -1.84 1.66
N LEU A 125 -21.88 -2.37 1.76
CA LEU A 125 -21.61 -3.81 1.69
C LEU A 125 -22.40 -4.56 2.76
N HIS A 126 -22.29 -4.13 4.02
CA HIS A 126 -22.96 -4.81 5.12
C HIS A 126 -24.48 -4.63 5.09
N ARG A 127 -24.99 -3.52 4.56
CA ARG A 127 -26.43 -3.34 4.28
C ARG A 127 -26.97 -4.40 3.32
N GLN A 128 -26.16 -4.90 2.39
CA GLN A 128 -26.53 -5.97 1.45
C GLN A 128 -26.44 -7.38 2.05
N ILE A 129 -25.80 -7.55 3.22
CA ILE A 129 -25.58 -8.86 3.85
C ILE A 129 -26.54 -9.03 5.03
N GLU A 130 -26.57 -8.06 5.94
CA GLU A 130 -27.45 -8.08 7.10
C GLU A 130 -28.25 -6.78 7.20
N HIS A 131 -29.49 -6.82 6.70
CA HIS A 131 -30.41 -5.68 6.67
C HIS A 131 -30.72 -5.07 8.05
N THR A 132 -30.46 -5.80 9.14
CA THR A 132 -30.83 -5.43 10.51
C THR A 132 -29.72 -4.75 11.33
N LEU A 133 -28.44 -4.91 10.99
CA LEU A 133 -27.32 -4.40 11.81
C LEU A 133 -27.19 -2.86 11.82
N PHE A 134 -27.90 -2.17 10.92
CA PHE A 134 -27.76 -0.73 10.69
C PHE A 134 -29.00 0.09 11.05
N LEU A 135 -29.87 -0.43 11.93
CA LEU A 135 -31.15 0.20 12.29
C LEU A 135 -31.01 1.44 13.19
N ASN A 136 -29.87 1.66 13.86
CA ASN A 136 -29.61 2.82 14.71
C ASN A 136 -28.24 3.45 14.37
N GLU A 137 -28.22 4.76 14.12
CA GLU A 137 -27.04 5.54 13.73
C GLU A 137 -25.90 5.44 14.77
N HIS A 138 -26.24 5.43 16.06
CA HIS A 138 -25.25 5.28 17.14
C HIS A 138 -24.52 3.93 17.12
N CYS A 139 -25.20 2.85 16.73
CA CYS A 139 -24.58 1.53 16.61
C CYS A 139 -23.63 1.46 15.41
N LYS A 140 -23.85 2.26 14.36
CA LYS A 140 -22.97 2.31 13.19
C LYS A 140 -21.63 2.95 13.52
N ASP A 141 -21.65 4.04 14.30
CA ASP A 141 -20.42 4.72 14.72
C ASP A 141 -19.57 3.79 15.59
N MET A 142 -20.18 3.16 16.59
CA MET A 142 -19.48 2.21 17.46
C MET A 142 -18.89 1.01 16.70
N MET A 143 -19.64 0.42 15.76
CA MET A 143 -19.11 -0.66 14.92
C MET A 143 -17.98 -0.17 14.01
N TRP A 144 -18.08 1.05 13.48
CA TRP A 144 -17.03 1.61 12.63
C TRP A 144 -15.74 1.88 13.39
N GLU A 145 -15.83 2.41 14.61
CA GLU A 145 -14.67 2.55 15.51
C GLU A 145 -14.03 1.18 15.81
N GLN A 146 -14.83 0.14 16.04
CA GLN A 146 -14.31 -1.22 16.21
C GLN A 146 -13.62 -1.78 14.95
N VAL A 147 -14.09 -1.42 13.75
CA VAL A 147 -13.45 -1.84 12.50
C VAL A 147 -12.09 -1.16 12.31
N LEU A 148 -11.93 0.08 12.78
CA LEU A 148 -10.68 0.84 12.66
C LEU A 148 -9.67 0.52 13.78
N GLU A 149 -10.15 0.33 15.01
CA GLU A 149 -9.32 0.23 16.22
C GLU A 149 -9.42 -1.12 16.95
N GLY A 150 -10.22 -2.05 16.42
CA GLY A 150 -10.39 -3.38 17.00
C GLY A 150 -9.16 -4.26 16.92
N GLU A 151 -9.23 -5.41 17.60
CA GLU A 151 -8.18 -6.42 17.57
C GLU A 151 -8.13 -7.16 16.21
N ASP A 152 -9.29 -7.27 15.55
CA ASP A 152 -9.42 -7.87 14.24
C ASP A 152 -8.93 -6.91 13.16
N LYS A 153 -8.14 -7.43 12.21
CA LYS A 153 -7.62 -6.62 11.11
C LYS A 153 -8.56 -6.67 9.94
N VAL A 154 -9.17 -5.53 9.63
CA VAL A 154 -10.09 -5.40 8.48
C VAL A 154 -9.37 -4.79 7.29
N PHE A 155 -9.65 -5.33 6.11
CA PHE A 155 -9.05 -4.92 4.86
C PHE A 155 -10.11 -4.64 3.79
N SER A 156 -9.92 -3.57 3.04
CA SER A 156 -10.66 -3.25 1.81
C SER A 156 -10.05 -3.98 0.61
N VAL A 157 -10.91 -4.51 -0.25
CA VAL A 157 -10.51 -5.22 -1.47
C VAL A 157 -10.97 -4.46 -2.70
N PHE A 158 -10.02 -4.18 -3.60
CA PHE A 158 -10.25 -3.46 -4.85
C PHE A 158 -9.78 -4.29 -6.04
N GLU A 159 -10.42 -4.11 -7.19
CA GLU A 159 -9.82 -4.46 -8.48
C GLU A 159 -8.75 -3.42 -8.85
N ILE A 160 -7.82 -3.79 -9.74
CA ILE A 160 -6.72 -2.92 -10.19
C ILE A 160 -7.19 -1.60 -10.84
N ASN A 161 -8.44 -1.54 -11.29
CA ASN A 161 -9.07 -0.34 -11.84
C ASN A 161 -9.61 0.62 -10.76
N GLY A 162 -9.54 0.25 -9.48
CA GLY A 162 -10.04 1.01 -8.34
C GLY A 162 -11.46 0.65 -7.89
N ASP A 163 -12.12 -0.32 -8.53
CA ASP A 163 -13.47 -0.72 -8.13
C ASP A 163 -13.45 -1.50 -6.81
N TYR A 164 -14.19 -1.00 -5.81
CA TYR A 164 -14.37 -1.69 -4.53
C TYR A 164 -15.14 -3.00 -4.74
N CYS A 165 -14.60 -4.09 -4.18
CA CYS A 165 -15.16 -5.42 -4.29
C CYS A 165 -15.82 -5.92 -3.02
N GLY A 166 -15.26 -5.55 -1.86
CA GLY A 166 -15.69 -6.05 -0.57
C GLY A 166 -14.63 -5.88 0.52
N SER A 167 -14.82 -6.57 1.64
CA SER A 167 -13.91 -6.57 2.77
C SER A 167 -13.42 -7.97 3.13
N LEU A 168 -12.23 -8.02 3.72
CA LEU A 168 -11.65 -9.19 4.38
C LEU A 168 -11.43 -8.85 5.85
N GLU A 169 -11.62 -9.83 6.72
CA GLU A 169 -11.40 -9.69 8.16
C GLU A 169 -10.47 -10.80 8.62
N LEU A 170 -9.34 -10.44 9.23
CA LEU A 170 -8.41 -11.39 9.83
C LEU A 170 -8.59 -11.36 11.35
N GLN A 171 -9.18 -12.43 11.87
CA GLN A 171 -9.41 -12.61 13.29
C GLN A 171 -8.33 -13.50 13.91
N ASN A 172 -8.05 -13.25 15.19
CA ASN A 172 -7.06 -13.99 15.97
C ASN A 172 -5.69 -14.14 15.23
N PRO A 173 -5.10 -13.04 14.71
CA PRO A 173 -3.89 -13.11 13.86
C PRO A 173 -2.68 -13.77 14.54
N ASP A 174 -2.65 -13.73 15.88
CA ASP A 174 -1.57 -14.29 16.70
C ASP A 174 -1.87 -15.72 17.21
N SER A 175 -3.05 -16.28 16.89
CA SER A 175 -3.43 -17.66 17.23
C SER A 175 -2.87 -18.67 16.24
N ASP A 176 -2.67 -19.93 16.64
CA ASP A 176 -2.30 -21.01 15.72
C ASP A 176 -3.41 -21.35 14.71
N THR A 177 -4.63 -20.84 14.94
CA THR A 177 -5.79 -21.02 14.08
C THR A 177 -6.40 -19.67 13.67
N PRO A 178 -5.69 -18.85 12.87
CA PRO A 178 -6.23 -17.57 12.41
C PRO A 178 -7.44 -17.79 11.47
N GLU A 179 -8.39 -16.87 11.52
CA GLU A 179 -9.60 -16.93 10.70
C GLU A 179 -9.65 -15.78 9.69
N ILE A 180 -10.06 -16.07 8.46
CA ILE A 180 -10.29 -15.08 7.41
C ILE A 180 -11.78 -15.05 7.06
N GLY A 181 -12.45 -13.98 7.45
CA GLY A 181 -13.77 -13.60 6.98
C GLY A 181 -13.70 -12.92 5.61
N ILE A 182 -14.71 -13.17 4.77
CA ILE A 182 -14.84 -12.48 3.48
C ILE A 182 -16.28 -12.11 3.17
N ASP A 183 -16.45 -10.83 2.82
CA ASP A 183 -17.71 -10.26 2.39
C ASP A 183 -17.51 -9.51 1.06
N LEU A 184 -18.35 -9.82 0.08
CA LEU A 184 -18.30 -9.21 -1.25
C LEU A 184 -19.62 -8.56 -1.61
N PHE A 185 -19.55 -7.47 -2.37
CA PHE A 185 -20.74 -6.84 -2.95
C PHE A 185 -21.52 -7.84 -3.79
N GLU A 186 -22.84 -7.72 -3.81
CA GLU A 186 -23.74 -8.66 -4.51
C GLU A 186 -23.34 -8.84 -5.98
N ASN A 187 -23.04 -7.74 -6.67
CA ASN A 187 -22.60 -7.75 -8.07
C ASN A 187 -21.19 -8.32 -8.28
N LYS A 188 -20.42 -8.60 -7.24
CA LYS A 188 -19.07 -9.20 -7.27
C LYS A 188 -19.06 -10.67 -6.82
N ARG A 189 -20.17 -11.18 -6.25
CA ARG A 189 -20.32 -12.59 -5.85
C ARG A 189 -20.36 -13.54 -7.06
N ASN A 190 -20.06 -14.82 -6.84
CA ASN A 190 -20.07 -15.90 -7.85
C ASN A 190 -19.17 -15.68 -9.09
N LYS A 191 -18.20 -14.74 -9.01
CA LYS A 191 -17.22 -14.45 -10.07
C LYS A 191 -15.82 -15.02 -9.81
N GLY A 192 -15.68 -15.85 -8.77
CA GLY A 192 -14.38 -16.43 -8.39
C GLY A 192 -13.42 -15.45 -7.69
N ILE A 193 -13.88 -14.26 -7.31
CA ILE A 193 -13.07 -13.24 -6.60
C ILE A 193 -12.65 -13.76 -5.21
N ALA A 194 -13.61 -14.26 -4.44
CA ALA A 194 -13.39 -14.73 -3.06
C ALA A 194 -12.18 -15.66 -2.87
N PRO A 195 -12.07 -16.80 -3.59
CA PRO A 195 -10.92 -17.68 -3.42
C PRO A 195 -9.59 -17.04 -3.84
N LYS A 196 -9.58 -16.10 -4.81
CA LYS A 196 -8.37 -15.40 -5.24
C LYS A 196 -7.86 -14.46 -4.14
N VAL A 197 -8.73 -13.61 -3.61
CA VAL A 197 -8.35 -12.57 -2.63
C VAL A 197 -8.05 -13.17 -1.25
N VAL A 198 -8.76 -14.22 -0.84
CA VAL A 198 -8.44 -14.98 0.38
C VAL A 198 -7.05 -15.62 0.26
N LYS A 199 -6.74 -16.25 -0.88
CA LYS A 199 -5.44 -16.86 -1.12
C LYS A 199 -4.33 -15.81 -1.16
N LEU A 200 -4.60 -14.64 -1.74
CA LEU A 200 -3.66 -13.52 -1.79
C LEU A 200 -3.34 -12.99 -0.39
N LEU A 201 -4.36 -12.75 0.42
CA LEU A 201 -4.21 -12.33 1.82
C LEU A 201 -3.46 -13.39 2.65
N ALA A 202 -3.90 -14.65 2.60
CA ALA A 202 -3.29 -15.72 3.38
C ALA A 202 -1.82 -15.95 3.03
N LYS A 203 -1.42 -15.82 1.76
CA LYS A 203 0.00 -15.85 1.35
C LYS A 203 0.82 -14.73 1.97
N ARG A 204 0.25 -13.53 2.11
CA ARG A 204 0.92 -12.42 2.78
C ARG A 204 1.02 -12.68 4.27
N CYS A 205 -0.07 -13.05 4.92
CA CYS A 205 -0.09 -13.34 6.35
C CYS A 205 0.87 -14.49 6.72
N TYR A 206 0.98 -15.54 5.90
CA TYR A 206 1.93 -16.64 6.12
C TYR A 206 3.40 -16.17 6.11
N LYS A 207 3.74 -15.18 5.27
CA LYS A 207 5.09 -14.59 5.26
C LYS A 207 5.36 -13.79 6.54
N ASP A 208 4.33 -13.16 7.10
CA ASP A 208 4.43 -12.38 8.32
C ASP A 208 4.52 -13.29 9.55
N ARG A 209 3.72 -14.36 9.59
CA ARG A 209 3.74 -15.41 10.62
C ARG A 209 3.38 -16.77 10.01
N LYS A 210 4.27 -17.74 10.17
CA LYS A 210 4.03 -19.11 9.69
C LYS A 210 2.92 -19.76 10.51
N VAL A 211 1.88 -20.23 9.82
CA VAL A 211 0.75 -20.98 10.36
C VAL A 211 0.44 -22.16 9.43
N ASP A 212 -0.09 -23.24 9.97
CA ASP A 212 -0.36 -24.47 9.20
C ASP A 212 -1.58 -24.33 8.29
N TYR A 213 -2.60 -23.59 8.74
CA TYR A 213 -3.83 -23.35 7.97
C TYR A 213 -4.54 -22.07 8.43
N PHE A 214 -5.50 -21.62 7.60
CA PHE A 214 -6.45 -20.57 7.94
C PHE A 214 -7.87 -21.14 7.89
N LEU A 215 -8.70 -20.81 8.87
CA LEU A 215 -10.14 -21.10 8.79
C LEU A 215 -10.82 -19.99 7.97
N ILE A 216 -11.71 -20.37 7.04
CA ILE A 216 -12.42 -19.38 6.24
C ILE A 216 -13.85 -19.26 6.75
N ARG A 217 -14.24 -18.05 7.17
CA ARG A 217 -15.59 -17.73 7.62
C ARG A 217 -16.37 -17.08 6.49
N ARG A 218 -17.62 -17.52 6.28
CA ARG A 218 -18.59 -16.82 5.44
C ARG A 218 -19.79 -16.44 6.30
N THR A 219 -20.30 -15.23 6.09
CA THR A 219 -21.35 -14.62 6.91
C THR A 219 -22.66 -15.42 6.95
N GLU A 220 -22.88 -16.38 6.04
CA GLU A 220 -24.08 -17.24 6.02
C GLU A 220 -23.85 -18.72 6.39
N PHE A 221 -22.60 -19.20 6.58
CA PHE A 221 -22.33 -20.60 6.89
C PHE A 221 -21.03 -20.78 7.70
N ILE A 222 -21.06 -21.67 8.71
CA ILE A 222 -19.85 -22.14 9.41
C ILE A 222 -18.96 -22.94 8.43
N SER A 223 -17.85 -22.29 8.07
CA SER A 223 -16.51 -22.70 7.61
C SER A 223 -16.24 -24.01 6.85
N GLN A 224 -15.49 -23.87 5.74
CA GLN A 224 -14.57 -24.88 5.20
C GLN A 224 -13.13 -24.50 5.61
N ALA A 225 -12.34 -25.46 6.09
CA ALA A 225 -10.90 -25.26 6.31
C ALA A 225 -10.17 -25.30 4.96
N ILE A 226 -9.33 -24.30 4.68
CA ILE A 226 -8.45 -24.32 3.51
C ILE A 226 -7.04 -24.63 3.99
N TYR A 227 -6.56 -25.82 3.65
CA TYR A 227 -5.15 -26.15 3.73
C TYR A 227 -4.46 -25.50 2.53
N LEU A 228 -3.63 -24.51 2.80
CA LEU A 228 -2.80 -23.89 1.78
C LEU A 228 -1.47 -24.64 1.77
N ASP A 229 -1.22 -25.44 0.72
CA ASP A 229 0.09 -26.01 0.47
C ASP A 229 1.08 -24.87 0.15
N PHE A 230 1.69 -24.31 1.19
CA PHE A 230 2.76 -23.34 1.05
C PHE A 230 4.07 -24.12 0.86
N PRO A 231 4.84 -23.88 -0.23
CA PRO A 231 6.13 -24.54 -0.39
C PRO A 231 7.05 -24.17 0.77
N THR A 232 7.67 -25.21 1.34
CA THR A 232 8.64 -25.13 2.44
C THR A 232 9.95 -24.51 1.98
#